data_AF-A0AAV8ZDE7-F1
#
_entry.id   AF-A0AAV8ZDE7-F1
#
_cell.length_a   1.000
_cell.length_b   1.000
_cell.length_c   1.000
_cell.angle_alpha   90.00
_cell.angle_beta   90.00
_cell.angle_gamma   90.00
#
_symmetry.space_group_name_H-M   'P 1'
#
loop_
_entity.id
_entity.type
_entity.pdbx_description
1 polymer ?
#
loop_
_entity_poly.entity_id
_entity_poly.type
_entity_poly.pdbx_seq_one_letter_code
_entity_poly.pdbx_strand_id
1 'polypeptide(L)'
;MDLDDIELNLSETEHSDEDVQLTPAEVIELMEEAWMNEKFAPEILPHKSELVDCLLGLEQHFEKVTDFYPGLPKEDWNNQLVVPNVHSFVFLKSKEEVEGIIIDDGNDEDGDLVDLNRGSQMIISYDSVSNLVKKGDVHLI
;
A
#
# COMPACT_ATOMS: atom_id res chain seq x y z
N MET A 1 30.23 -9.27 0.40
CA MET A 1 29.13 -8.94 -0.52
C MET A 1 29.07 -7.44 -0.50
N ASP A 2 29.71 -6.82 -1.47
CA ASP A 2 29.67 -5.38 -1.69
C ASP A 2 28.25 -5.03 -2.17
N LEU A 3 27.67 -4.01 -1.55
CA LEU A 3 26.27 -3.58 -1.76
C LEU A 3 26.06 -2.88 -3.12
N ASP A 4 27.11 -2.76 -3.94
CA ASP A 4 27.11 -1.95 -5.15
C ASP A 4 26.72 -2.71 -6.43
N ASP A 5 26.57 -4.05 -6.39
CA ASP A 5 26.36 -4.89 -7.59
C ASP A 5 25.00 -5.62 -7.65
N ILE A 6 23.95 -5.10 -6.98
CA ILE A 6 22.61 -5.70 -7.10
C ILE A 6 21.84 -5.03 -8.25
N GLU A 7 22.07 -5.54 -9.47
CA GLU A 7 21.34 -5.15 -10.67
C GLU A 7 19.99 -5.93 -10.70
N LEU A 8 18.90 -5.26 -10.30
CA LEU A 8 17.57 -5.88 -10.17
C LEU A 8 16.64 -5.40 -11.29
N ASN A 9 16.22 -6.35 -12.11
CA ASN A 9 15.33 -6.13 -13.23
C ASN A 9 13.88 -6.43 -12.80
N LEU A 10 13.06 -5.40 -12.69
CA LEU A 10 11.66 -5.48 -12.25
C LEU A 10 10.77 -4.71 -13.21
N SER A 11 10.22 -5.41 -14.19
CA SER A 11 8.82 -5.31 -14.61
C SER A 11 8.60 -6.02 -15.96
N GLU A 12 7.52 -6.79 -16.06
CA GLU A 12 6.77 -6.91 -17.31
C GLU A 12 5.31 -6.57 -16.99
N THR A 13 5.00 -5.27 -17.05
CA THR A 13 3.62 -4.81 -17.26
C THR A 13 3.66 -3.76 -18.35
N GLU A 14 3.25 -4.15 -19.56
CA GLU A 14 3.21 -3.26 -20.72
C GLU A 14 2.24 -2.10 -20.46
N HIS A 15 2.77 -0.89 -20.21
CA HIS A 15 2.26 0.40 -20.71
C HIS A 15 3.37 1.46 -20.57
N SER A 16 4.00 1.78 -21.71
CA SER A 16 5.08 2.77 -21.94
C SER A 16 6.51 2.28 -21.63
N ASP A 17 7.25 1.95 -22.70
CA ASP A 17 8.66 1.53 -22.76
C ASP A 17 9.66 2.61 -22.24
N GLU A 18 9.72 2.83 -20.93
CA GLU A 18 10.92 3.34 -20.28
C GLU A 18 11.19 2.47 -19.05
N ASP A 19 12.24 1.64 -19.10
CA ASP A 19 12.74 0.88 -17.96
C ASP A 19 13.09 1.86 -16.82
N VAL A 20 12.16 2.10 -15.88
CA VAL A 20 12.41 2.99 -14.74
C VAL A 20 13.32 2.26 -13.77
N GLN A 21 14.62 2.48 -13.91
CA GLN A 21 15.62 2.02 -12.94
C GLN A 21 15.37 2.73 -11.60
N LEU A 22 14.94 1.98 -10.59
CA LEU A 22 14.83 2.47 -9.22
C LEU A 22 16.17 2.27 -8.51
N THR A 23 16.65 3.32 -7.85
CA THR A 23 17.79 3.24 -6.94
C THR A 23 17.38 2.57 -5.62
N PRO A 24 18.33 1.98 -4.87
CA PRO A 24 18.03 1.40 -3.55
C PRO A 24 17.37 2.40 -2.59
N ALA A 25 17.70 3.69 -2.69
CA ALA A 25 17.08 4.73 -1.88
C ALA A 25 15.59 4.93 -2.23
N GLU A 26 15.25 4.92 -3.53
CA GLU A 26 13.86 5.04 -3.99
C GLU A 26 13.04 3.80 -3.59
N VAL A 27 13.63 2.60 -3.63
CA VAL A 27 12.96 1.38 -3.15
C VAL A 27 12.62 1.47 -1.66
N ILE A 28 13.55 1.97 -0.83
CA ILE A 28 13.32 2.17 0.60
C ILE A 28 12.21 3.20 0.83
N GLU A 29 12.23 4.32 0.10
CA GLU A 29 11.19 5.35 0.23
C GLU A 29 9.79 4.80 -0.11
N LEU A 30 9.68 4.03 -1.20
CA LEU A 30 8.42 3.39 -1.62
C LEU A 30 7.95 2.33 -0.61
N MET A 31 8.87 1.59 0.00
CA MET A 31 8.53 0.64 1.07
C MET A 31 8.03 1.33 2.33
N GLU A 32 8.70 2.39 2.77
CA GLU A 32 8.28 3.14 3.96
C GLU A 32 6.88 3.72 3.75
N GLU A 33 6.59 4.23 2.55
CA GLU A 33 5.26 4.67 2.16
C GLU A 33 4.24 3.52 2.16
N ALA A 34 4.55 2.40 1.51
CA ALA A 34 3.66 1.23 1.47
C ALA A 34 3.38 0.69 2.88
N TRP A 35 4.39 0.66 3.74
CA TRP A 35 4.26 0.25 5.14
C TRP A 35 3.39 1.20 5.95
N MET A 36 3.60 2.51 5.79
CA MET A 36 2.75 3.52 6.45
C MET A 36 1.30 3.40 6.00
N ASN A 37 1.05 3.25 4.70
CA ASN A 37 -0.29 3.04 4.18
C ASN A 37 -0.92 1.75 4.75
N GLU A 38 -0.20 0.64 4.75
CA GLU A 38 -0.70 -0.64 5.29
C GLU A 38 -1.02 -0.55 6.78
N LYS A 39 -0.20 0.18 7.54
CA LYS A 39 -0.39 0.36 8.99
C LYS A 39 -1.66 1.14 9.33
N PHE A 40 -2.08 2.06 8.48
CA PHE A 40 -3.20 2.98 8.74
C PHE A 40 -4.46 2.71 7.90
N ALA A 41 -4.38 1.84 6.90
CA ALA A 41 -5.55 1.38 6.16
C ALA A 41 -6.37 0.40 7.02
N PRO A 42 -7.71 0.52 7.03
CA PRO A 42 -8.57 -0.43 7.74
C PRO A 42 -8.74 -1.76 6.99
N GLU A 43 -8.28 -1.83 5.74
CA GLU A 43 -8.27 -3.02 4.89
C GLU A 43 -6.87 -3.33 4.38
N ILE A 44 -6.67 -4.58 3.96
CA ILE A 44 -5.41 -5.02 3.36
C ILE A 44 -5.25 -4.36 1.99
N LEU A 45 -4.11 -3.69 1.77
CA LEU A 45 -3.83 -3.02 0.49
C LEU A 45 -3.28 -4.01 -0.56
N PRO A 46 -3.29 -3.63 -1.85
CA PRO A 46 -2.69 -4.45 -2.90
C PRO A 46 -1.23 -4.75 -2.61
N HIS A 47 -0.88 -6.04 -2.70
CA HIS A 47 0.48 -6.51 -2.48
C HIS A 47 1.46 -5.85 -3.46
N LYS A 48 2.52 -5.23 -2.92
CA LYS A 48 3.57 -4.57 -3.69
C LYS A 48 4.72 -5.55 -3.98
N SER A 49 4.42 -6.63 -4.70
CA SER A 49 5.39 -7.70 -4.98
C SER A 49 6.69 -7.18 -5.57
N GLU A 50 6.64 -6.18 -6.45
CA GLU A 50 7.83 -5.61 -7.08
C GLU A 50 8.84 -5.05 -6.06
N LEU A 51 8.37 -4.34 -5.02
CA LEU A 51 9.22 -3.80 -3.96
C LEU A 51 9.75 -4.91 -3.06
N VAL A 52 8.90 -5.88 -2.76
CA VAL A 52 9.21 -7.01 -1.87
C VAL A 52 10.23 -7.91 -2.56
N ASP A 53 10.02 -8.30 -3.81
CA ASP A 53 10.91 -9.09 -4.68
C ASP A 53 12.27 -8.42 -4.85
N CYS A 54 12.31 -7.08 -4.94
CA CYS A 54 13.53 -6.27 -4.95
C CYS A 54 14.43 -6.56 -3.72
N LEU A 55 13.83 -6.85 -2.58
CA LEU A 55 14.53 -7.09 -1.31
C LEU A 55 14.61 -8.57 -0.95
N LEU A 56 13.68 -9.37 -1.45
CA LEU A 56 13.59 -10.83 -1.34
C LEU A 56 14.69 -11.57 -2.09
N GLY A 57 15.52 -10.88 -2.89
CA GLY A 57 16.83 -11.37 -3.28
C GLY A 57 17.70 -11.84 -2.09
N LEU A 58 17.33 -11.50 -0.85
CA LEU A 58 17.92 -11.95 0.42
C LEU A 58 17.17 -13.12 1.12
N GLU A 59 15.97 -13.51 0.67
CA GLU A 59 15.02 -14.37 1.42
C GLU A 59 15.06 -15.87 1.10
N GLN A 60 15.99 -16.36 0.27
CA GLN A 60 16.15 -17.81 -0.01
C GLN A 60 16.41 -18.69 1.25
N HIS A 61 16.55 -18.07 2.42
CA HIS A 61 16.77 -18.72 3.71
C HIS A 61 15.49 -19.00 4.51
N PHE A 62 14.37 -18.33 4.23
CA PHE A 62 13.13 -18.42 5.03
C PHE A 62 12.25 -19.61 4.64
N GLU A 63 12.08 -19.90 3.34
CA GLU A 63 11.28 -21.04 2.84
C GLU A 63 11.78 -22.40 3.38
N LYS A 64 13.10 -22.56 3.50
CA LYS A 64 13.71 -23.80 4.05
C LYS A 64 13.35 -24.07 5.51
N VAL A 65 12.99 -23.03 6.27
CA VAL A 65 12.64 -23.16 7.69
C VAL A 65 11.18 -23.56 7.85
N THR A 66 10.28 -23.04 7.01
CA THR A 66 8.85 -23.36 7.02
C THR A 66 8.56 -24.80 6.60
N ASP A 67 9.32 -25.35 5.65
CA ASP A 67 9.16 -26.74 5.20
C ASP A 67 9.58 -27.78 6.25
N PHE A 68 10.39 -27.39 7.24
CA PHE A 68 10.98 -28.29 8.22
C PHE A 68 10.17 -28.46 9.50
N TYR A 69 9.06 -27.72 9.71
CA TYR A 69 8.35 -27.76 11.00
C TYR A 69 7.09 -28.66 10.98
N PRO A 70 7.20 -29.95 11.35
CA PRO A 70 6.03 -30.80 11.52
C PRO A 70 5.22 -30.37 12.74
N GLY A 71 3.92 -30.12 12.55
CA GLY A 71 2.99 -29.80 13.64
C GLY A 71 2.21 -28.51 13.49
N LEU A 72 2.33 -27.79 12.36
CA LEU A 72 1.43 -26.69 12.03
C LEU A 72 -0.02 -27.23 11.92
N PRO A 73 -0.94 -26.80 12.80
CA PRO A 73 -2.33 -27.19 12.71
C PRO A 73 -2.88 -26.76 11.35
N LYS A 74 -3.66 -27.61 10.68
CA LYS A 74 -4.47 -27.16 9.53
C LYS A 74 -5.48 -26.16 10.08
N GLU A 75 -5.24 -24.90 9.78
CA GLU A 75 -5.91 -23.81 10.46
C GLU A 75 -7.39 -23.72 10.03
N ASP A 76 -8.27 -23.74 11.02
CA ASP A 76 -9.71 -23.53 10.88
C ASP A 76 -10.06 -22.03 11.04
N TRP A 77 -9.14 -21.13 10.63
CA TRP A 77 -9.32 -19.66 10.73
C TRP A 77 -10.31 -19.13 9.69
N ASN A 78 -10.56 -19.89 8.61
CA ASN A 78 -11.46 -19.52 7.53
C ASN A 78 -12.95 -19.40 7.94
N ASN A 79 -13.32 -19.91 9.13
CA ASN A 79 -14.71 -19.94 9.58
C ASN A 79 -15.14 -18.69 10.37
N GLN A 80 -14.27 -17.71 10.55
CA GLN A 80 -14.63 -16.41 11.13
C GLN A 80 -13.94 -15.27 10.38
N LEU A 81 -14.43 -15.00 9.17
CA LEU A 81 -13.98 -13.87 8.35
C LEU A 81 -14.30 -12.55 9.06
N VAL A 82 -13.28 -11.90 9.60
CA VAL A 82 -13.37 -10.52 10.06
C VAL A 82 -13.33 -9.63 8.82
N VAL A 83 -14.35 -8.81 8.63
CA VAL A 83 -14.42 -7.86 7.50
C VAL A 83 -13.82 -6.51 7.91
N PRO A 84 -13.00 -5.88 7.04
CA PRO A 84 -12.53 -4.52 7.23
C PRO A 84 -13.65 -3.51 7.47
N ASN A 85 -13.44 -2.57 8.39
CA ASN A 85 -14.35 -1.43 8.57
C ASN A 85 -13.87 -0.25 7.72
N VAL A 86 -14.31 -0.19 6.47
CA VAL A 86 -13.90 0.84 5.49
C VAL A 86 -14.38 2.25 5.85
N HIS A 87 -15.36 2.40 6.74
CA HIS A 87 -15.80 3.70 7.24
C HIS A 87 -14.93 4.26 8.37
N SER A 88 -13.82 3.59 8.71
CA SER A 88 -12.83 4.12 9.66
C SER A 88 -12.24 5.44 9.14
N PHE A 89 -12.09 6.41 10.03
CA PHE A 89 -11.43 7.67 9.71
C PHE A 89 -9.92 7.50 9.71
N VAL A 90 -9.26 8.05 8.68
CA VAL A 90 -7.81 8.02 8.51
C VAL A 90 -7.27 9.44 8.37
N PHE A 91 -6.02 9.64 8.79
CA PHE A 91 -5.27 10.85 8.49
C PHE A 91 -4.53 10.62 7.17
N LEU A 92 -4.62 11.59 6.26
CA LEU A 92 -3.90 11.53 5.00
C LEU A 92 -3.19 12.85 4.71
N LYS A 93 -2.18 12.77 3.85
CA LYS A 93 -1.53 13.91 3.23
C LYS A 93 -1.58 13.76 1.71
N SER A 94 -1.97 14.82 1.02
CA SER A 94 -2.06 14.81 -0.45
C SER A 94 -0.67 14.88 -1.09
N LYS A 95 -0.39 14.01 -2.07
CA LYS A 95 0.81 14.09 -2.92
C LYS A 95 0.53 14.90 -4.18
N GLU A 96 -0.67 14.76 -4.71
CA GLU A 96 -1.17 15.45 -5.89
C GLU A 96 -2.32 16.41 -5.55
N GLU A 97 -2.70 17.25 -6.50
CA GLU A 97 -3.91 18.08 -6.41
C GLU A 97 -5.10 17.27 -6.94
N VAL A 98 -6.15 17.12 -6.14
CA VAL A 98 -7.34 16.33 -6.48
C VAL A 98 -8.58 17.13 -6.14
N GLU A 99 -9.40 17.43 -7.14
CA GLU A 99 -10.62 18.23 -6.99
C GLU A 99 -11.88 17.35 -6.90
N GLY A 100 -12.90 17.85 -6.20
CA GLY A 100 -14.25 17.31 -6.23
C GLY A 100 -14.39 15.92 -5.61
N ILE A 101 -13.65 15.61 -4.55
CA ILE A 101 -13.82 14.36 -3.82
C ILE A 101 -15.13 14.45 -3.04
N ILE A 102 -16.00 13.46 -3.24
CA ILE A 102 -17.25 13.34 -2.50
C ILE A 102 -16.95 12.69 -1.15
N ILE A 103 -17.32 13.36 -0.07
CA ILE A 103 -17.17 12.88 1.30
C ILE A 103 -18.52 12.40 1.82
N ASP A 104 -18.55 11.17 2.33
CA ASP A 104 -19.64 10.70 3.18
C ASP A 104 -19.43 11.25 4.61
N ASP A 105 -20.21 12.28 4.97
CA ASP A 105 -20.24 12.89 6.31
C ASP A 105 -21.29 12.24 7.24
N GLY A 106 -21.98 11.20 6.76
CA GLY A 106 -23.05 10.52 7.49
C GLY A 106 -24.43 11.20 7.40
N ASN A 107 -24.59 12.21 6.53
CA ASN A 107 -25.89 12.83 6.23
C ASN A 107 -26.50 12.26 4.93
N ASP A 108 -27.83 12.16 4.86
CA ASP A 108 -28.55 11.56 3.70
C ASP A 108 -28.65 12.48 2.46
N GLU A 109 -27.96 13.63 2.47
CA GLU A 109 -27.99 14.62 1.39
C GLU A 109 -26.66 14.61 0.64
N ASP A 110 -26.71 14.74 -0.69
CA ASP A 110 -25.58 14.65 -1.64
C ASP A 110 -24.24 15.10 -1.01
N GLY A 111 -23.39 14.12 -0.66
CA GLY A 111 -22.21 14.34 0.19
C GLY A 111 -21.32 15.51 -0.23
N ASP A 112 -20.60 16.08 0.74
CA ASP A 112 -19.80 17.29 0.54
C ASP A 112 -18.67 17.09 -0.47
N LEU A 113 -18.43 18.10 -1.32
CA LEU A 113 -17.30 18.13 -2.23
C LEU A 113 -16.10 18.83 -1.59
N VAL A 114 -14.96 18.16 -1.62
CA VAL A 114 -13.71 18.68 -1.06
C VAL A 114 -12.57 18.55 -2.05
N ASP A 115 -11.78 19.62 -2.15
CA ASP A 115 -10.56 19.67 -2.94
C ASP A 115 -9.34 19.45 -2.03
N LEU A 116 -8.43 18.58 -2.45
CA LEU A 116 -7.16 18.32 -1.80
C LEU A 116 -6.04 19.04 -2.55
N ASN A 117 -5.46 20.05 -1.90
CA ASN A 117 -4.25 20.69 -2.40
C ASN A 117 -3.02 19.83 -2.10
N ARG A 118 -2.01 19.85 -2.98
CA ARG A 118 -0.74 19.17 -2.74
C ARG A 118 -0.12 19.55 -1.39
N GLY A 119 0.20 18.54 -0.58
CA GLY A 119 0.77 18.69 0.76
C GLY A 119 -0.24 18.99 1.87
N SER A 120 -1.52 19.21 1.55
CA SER A 120 -2.59 19.38 2.55
C SER A 120 -2.80 18.10 3.36
N GLN A 121 -3.22 18.23 4.62
CA GLN A 121 -3.51 17.11 5.51
C GLN A 121 -4.97 17.17 5.95
N MET A 122 -5.61 16.01 6.04
CA MET A 122 -7.04 15.90 6.35
C MET A 122 -7.35 14.61 7.10
N ILE A 123 -8.46 14.63 7.84
CA ILE A 123 -9.10 13.45 8.43
C ILE A 123 -10.38 13.19 7.64
N ILE A 124 -10.54 11.99 7.11
CA ILE A 124 -11.68 11.61 6.28
C ILE A 124 -11.96 10.10 6.41
N SER A 125 -13.18 9.66 6.09
CA SER A 125 -13.50 8.23 5.99
C SER A 125 -12.64 7.57 4.90
N TYR A 126 -12.08 6.41 5.22
CA TYR A 126 -11.19 5.70 4.29
C TYR A 126 -11.91 5.31 3.00
N ASP A 127 -13.18 4.92 3.07
CA ASP A 127 -14.01 4.57 1.90
C ASP A 127 -13.97 5.66 0.80
N SER A 128 -14.13 6.94 1.20
CA SER A 128 -14.12 8.11 0.31
C SER A 128 -12.80 8.32 -0.45
N VAL A 129 -11.69 7.81 0.08
CA VAL A 129 -10.33 8.06 -0.45
C VAL A 129 -9.55 6.78 -0.77
N SER A 130 -10.17 5.61 -0.61
CA SER A 130 -9.52 4.29 -0.78
C SER A 130 -8.85 4.15 -2.16
N ASN A 131 -9.50 4.65 -3.22
CA ASN A 131 -8.96 4.63 -4.57
C ASN A 131 -7.73 5.56 -4.73
N LEU A 132 -7.72 6.71 -4.05
CA LEU A 132 -6.60 7.65 -4.08
C LEU A 132 -5.39 7.06 -3.36
N VAL A 133 -5.60 6.35 -2.25
CA VAL A 133 -4.55 5.62 -1.52
C VAL A 133 -3.96 4.50 -2.39
N LYS A 134 -4.81 3.70 -3.04
CA LYS A 134 -4.37 2.59 -3.92
C LYS A 134 -3.60 3.08 -5.15
N LYS A 135 -4.00 4.23 -5.71
CA LYS A 135 -3.34 4.88 -6.83
C LYS A 135 -2.03 5.58 -6.45
N GLY A 136 -1.89 6.01 -5.19
CA GLY A 136 -0.70 6.74 -4.69
C GLY A 136 -0.80 8.26 -4.80
N ASP A 137 -1.99 8.81 -5.08
CA ASP A 137 -2.23 10.26 -5.14
C ASP A 137 -2.19 10.90 -3.73
N VAL A 138 -2.40 10.08 -2.69
CA VAL A 138 -2.34 10.45 -1.27
C VAL A 138 -1.58 9.38 -0.49
N HIS A 139 -0.99 9.74 0.64
CA HIS A 139 -0.43 8.77 1.58
C HIS A 139 -1.02 8.97 2.99
N LEU A 140 -1.14 7.88 3.75
CA LEU A 140 -1.63 7.91 5.12
C LEU A 140 -0.50 8.31 6.09
N ILE A 141 -0.85 8.95 7.22
CA ILE A 141 0.10 9.42 8.24
C ILE A 141 -0.36 9.14 9.67
#